data_AF-A0A1A8VN76-F1
#
_entry.id   AF-A0A1A8VN76-F1
#
_cell.length_a   1.000
_cell.length_b   1.000
_cell.length_c   1.000
_cell.angle_alpha   90.00
_cell.angle_beta   90.00
_cell.angle_gamma   90.00
#
_symmetry.space_group_name_H-M   'P 1'
#
loop_
_entity.id
_entity.type
_entity.pdbx_description
1 polymer ?
#
loop_
_entity_poly.entity_id
_entity_poly.type
_entity_poly.pdbx_seq_one_letter_code
_entity_poly.pdbx_strand_id
1 'polypeptide(L)'
;MRKIWTPIRRPEDQKEIKNNYDDEKKENFEKSLPKDFIENNRNNRIPYFEIKESTLVEQKEKKEVQKILALELRDKCRAEIDEYVECSVGRLWTILKCKDLMIKMRKCLEKYENLE
;
A
#
# COMPACT_ATOMS: atom_id res chain seq x y z
N MET A 1 -8.42 20.56 13.01
CA MET A 1 -7.67 19.56 12.23
C MET A 1 -6.19 19.68 12.57
N ARG A 2 -5.61 18.68 13.26
CA ARG A 2 -4.18 18.71 13.62
C ARG A 2 -3.37 18.39 12.36
N LYS A 3 -2.67 19.39 11.81
CA LYS A 3 -1.71 19.19 10.72
C LYS A 3 -0.57 18.35 11.28
N ILE A 4 -0.44 17.11 10.80
CA ILE A 4 0.69 16.25 11.14
C ILE A 4 1.92 16.89 10.50
N TRP A 5 2.74 17.56 11.32
CA TRP A 5 4.00 18.15 10.87
C TRP A 5 5.00 17.02 10.72
N THR A 6 5.15 16.48 9.50
CA THR A 6 6.30 15.62 9.19
C THR A 6 7.52 16.54 9.03
N PRO A 7 8.58 16.39 9.85
CA PRO A 7 9.78 17.20 9.68
C PRO A 7 10.33 16.91 8.28
N ILE A 8 10.48 17.96 7.47
CA ILE A 8 11.27 17.88 6.24
C ILE A 8 12.68 17.53 6.70
N ARG A 9 13.16 16.30 6.43
CA ARG A 9 14.55 15.91 6.76
C ARG A 9 15.48 16.93 6.12
N ARG A 10 16.39 17.51 6.91
CA ARG A 10 17.46 18.35 6.35
C ARG A 10 18.27 17.51 5.36
N PRO A 11 18.73 18.07 4.23
CA PRO A 11 19.53 17.33 3.25
C PRO A 11 20.79 16.72 3.89
N GLU A 12 21.30 17.34 4.95
CA GLU A 12 22.42 16.88 5.79
C GLU A 12 22.18 15.51 6.48
N ASP A 13 20.91 15.15 6.76
CA ASP A 13 20.54 13.90 7.42
C ASP A 13 20.33 12.74 6.42
N GLN A 14 20.42 13.01 5.12
CA GLN A 14 20.38 11.96 4.10
C GLN A 14 21.77 11.31 4.04
N LYS A 15 21.89 10.09 4.56
CA LYS A 15 23.09 9.28 4.35
C LYS A 15 23.36 9.20 2.85
N GLU A 16 24.50 9.69 2.39
CA GLU A 16 24.97 9.46 1.03
C GLU A 16 25.02 7.94 0.81
N ILE A 17 24.10 7.43 0.00
CA ILE A 17 24.19 6.06 -0.50
C ILE A 17 25.31 6.09 -1.55
N LYS A 18 26.55 5.87 -1.11
CA LYS A 18 27.66 5.64 -2.03
C LYS A 18 27.38 4.31 -2.72
N ASN A 19 26.87 4.40 -3.94
CA ASN A 19 26.77 3.25 -4.82
C ASN A 19 28.20 2.74 -5.04
N ASN A 20 28.50 1.55 -4.50
CA ASN A 20 29.80 0.88 -4.61
C ASN A 20 29.96 0.24 -6.02
N TYR A 21 29.50 0.95 -7.05
CA TYR A 21 29.54 0.50 -8.44
C TYR A 21 30.78 1.07 -9.10
N ASP A 22 31.64 0.16 -9.57
CA ASP A 22 32.88 0.46 -10.26
C ASP A 22 32.56 0.67 -11.75
N ASP A 23 32.33 1.94 -12.13
CA ASP A 23 31.83 2.31 -13.45
C ASP A 23 32.75 1.83 -14.60
N GLU A 24 34.06 1.77 -14.35
CA GLU A 24 35.05 1.26 -15.32
C GLU A 24 34.85 -0.24 -15.61
N LYS A 25 34.54 -1.06 -14.60
CA LYS A 25 34.27 -2.49 -14.81
C LYS A 25 33.00 -2.71 -15.62
N LYS A 26 31.98 -1.89 -15.40
CA LYS A 26 30.72 -1.96 -16.15
C LYS A 26 30.94 -1.59 -17.61
N GLU A 27 31.68 -0.53 -17.89
CA GLU A 27 31.94 -0.07 -19.25
C GLU A 27 32.75 -1.10 -20.05
N ASN A 28 33.76 -1.71 -19.41
CA ASN A 28 34.54 -2.79 -20.02
C ASN A 28 33.71 -4.06 -20.28
N PHE A 29 32.80 -4.41 -19.37
CA PHE A 29 31.86 -5.51 -19.57
C PHE A 29 30.86 -5.24 -20.71
N GLU A 30 30.29 -4.04 -20.77
CA GLU A 30 29.37 -3.65 -21.85
C GLU A 30 30.06 -3.65 -23.22
N LYS A 31 31.33 -3.23 -23.31
CA LYS A 31 32.13 -3.30 -24.54
C LYS A 31 32.43 -4.74 -25.00
N SER A 32 32.40 -5.72 -24.08
CA SER A 32 32.65 -7.14 -24.38
C SER A 32 31.44 -7.86 -24.99
N LEU A 33 30.25 -7.27 -24.90
CA LEU A 33 29.01 -7.85 -25.42
C LEU A 33 28.75 -7.43 -26.87
N PRO A 34 28.12 -8.29 -27.69
CA PRO A 34 27.70 -7.92 -29.04
C PRO A 34 26.73 -6.73 -29.01
N LYS A 35 26.91 -5.76 -29.92
CA LYS A 35 26.11 -4.52 -29.96
C LYS A 35 24.61 -4.81 -30.13
N ASP A 36 24.27 -5.76 -30.99
CA ASP A 36 22.88 -6.17 -31.26
C ASP A 36 22.20 -6.77 -30.01
N PHE A 37 22.97 -7.43 -29.15
CA PHE A 37 22.46 -7.99 -27.90
C PHE A 37 22.12 -6.90 -26.87
N ILE A 38 22.96 -5.86 -26.78
CA ILE A 38 22.74 -4.73 -25.88
C ILE A 38 21.53 -3.91 -26.33
N GLU A 39 21.43 -3.65 -27.63
CA GLU A 39 20.34 -2.84 -28.20
C GLU A 39 18.99 -3.56 -28.09
N ASN A 40 18.94 -4.86 -28.39
CA ASN A 40 17.74 -5.67 -28.19
C ASN A 40 17.31 -5.73 -26.71
N ASN A 41 18.24 -5.84 -25.77
CA ASN A 41 17.92 -5.82 -24.33
C ASN A 41 17.44 -4.44 -23.84
N ARG A 42 17.99 -3.36 -24.39
CA ARG A 42 17.54 -1.99 -24.06
C ARG A 42 16.12 -1.74 -24.59
N ASN A 43 15.83 -2.19 -25.80
CA ASN A 43 14.53 -2.01 -26.45
C ASN A 43 13.43 -2.90 -25.83
N ASN A 44 13.78 -4.11 -25.36
CA ASN A 44 12.84 -5.00 -24.67
C ASN A 44 12.74 -4.76 -23.16
N ARG A 45 13.45 -3.76 -22.63
CA ARG A 45 13.39 -3.46 -21.20
C ARG A 45 12.02 -2.87 -20.90
N ILE A 46 11.19 -3.62 -20.19
CA ILE A 46 9.89 -3.11 -19.75
C ILE A 46 10.16 -1.86 -18.90
N PRO A 47 9.68 -0.67 -19.31
CA PRO A 47 9.94 0.55 -18.58
C PRO A 47 9.27 0.44 -17.22
N TYR A 48 10.08 0.23 -16.18
CA TYR A 48 9.65 0.12 -14.78
C TYR A 48 8.71 1.26 -14.36
N PHE A 49 8.84 2.43 -15.00
CA PHE A 49 7.98 3.59 -14.77
C PHE A 49 6.53 3.37 -15.18
N GLU A 50 6.25 2.72 -16.31
CA GLU A 50 4.86 2.48 -16.77
C GLU A 50 4.16 1.45 -15.88
N ILE A 51 4.86 0.39 -15.47
CA ILE A 51 4.34 -0.59 -14.49
C ILE A 51 4.12 0.08 -13.13
N LYS A 52 5.05 0.95 -12.71
CA LYS A 52 4.90 1.68 -11.46
C LYS A 52 3.71 2.63 -11.50
N GLU A 53 3.47 3.28 -12.64
CA GLU A 53 2.32 4.16 -12.82
C GLU A 53 1.00 3.38 -12.80
N SER A 54 0.91 2.27 -13.55
CA SER A 54 -0.29 1.43 -13.56
C SER A 54 -0.64 0.88 -12.18
N THR A 55 0.35 0.37 -11.44
CA THR A 55 0.13 -0.12 -10.08
C THR A 55 -0.31 0.98 -9.11
N LEU A 56 0.18 2.21 -9.27
CA LEU A 56 -0.26 3.34 -8.47
C LEU A 56 -1.71 3.72 -8.78
N VAL A 57 -2.11 3.68 -10.06
CA VAL A 57 -3.49 3.93 -10.48
C VAL A 57 -4.43 2.88 -9.91
N GLU A 58 -4.11 1.59 -10.06
CA GLU A 58 -4.90 0.50 -9.50
C GLU A 58 -5.08 0.62 -7.98
N GLN A 59 -4.02 1.01 -7.26
CA GLN A 59 -4.10 1.22 -5.81
C GLN A 59 -5.00 2.39 -5.43
N LYS A 60 -5.07 3.45 -6.25
CA LYS A 60 -5.98 4.58 -6.02
C LYS A 60 -7.42 4.14 -6.23
N GLU A 61 -7.71 3.46 -7.33
CA GLU A 61 -9.05 2.95 -7.65
C GLU A 61 -9.55 1.99 -6.57
N LYS A 62 -8.72 1.03 -6.14
CA LYS A 62 -9.04 0.11 -5.03
C LYS A 62 -9.41 0.86 -3.75
N LYS A 63 -8.68 1.93 -3.41
CA LYS A 63 -8.96 2.75 -2.22
C LYS A 63 -10.28 3.52 -2.33
N GLU A 64 -10.63 3.99 -3.53
CA GLU A 64 -11.89 4.71 -3.76
C GLU A 64 -13.08 3.76 -3.66
N VAL A 65 -13.00 2.59 -4.30
CA VAL A 65 -14.02 1.54 -4.19
C VAL A 65 -14.20 1.07 -2.75
N GLN A 66 -13.10 0.84 -2.02
CA GLN A 66 -13.16 0.47 -0.60
C GLN A 66 -13.86 1.52 0.26
N LYS A 67 -13.69 2.82 -0.03
CA LYS A 67 -14.39 3.88 0.72
C LYS A 67 -15.89 3.85 0.47
N ILE A 68 -16.30 3.68 -0.78
CA ILE A 68 -17.71 3.60 -1.15
C ILE A 68 -18.35 2.39 -0.46
N LEU A 69 -17.73 1.21 -0.60
CA LEU A 69 -18.20 -0.02 0.02
C LEU A 69 -18.26 0.10 1.56
N ALA A 70 -17.25 0.72 2.17
CA ALA A 70 -17.23 0.93 3.62
C ALA A 70 -18.38 1.85 4.08
N LEU A 71 -18.74 2.88 3.32
CA LEU A 71 -19.88 3.74 3.63
C LEU A 71 -21.20 2.96 3.55
N GLU A 72 -21.40 2.19 2.48
CA GLU A 72 -22.59 1.38 2.30
C GLU A 72 -22.77 0.31 3.39
N LEU A 73 -21.68 -0.39 3.74
CA LEU A 73 -21.69 -1.39 4.81
C LEU A 73 -21.92 -0.75 6.18
N ARG A 74 -21.35 0.45 6.40
CA ARG A 74 -21.53 1.17 7.65
C ARG A 74 -22.97 1.62 7.85
N ASP A 75 -23.67 2.05 6.80
CA ASP A 75 -25.07 2.45 6.92
C ASP A 75 -25.97 1.26 7.31
N LYS A 76 -25.62 0.05 6.87
CA LYS A 76 -26.39 -1.18 7.16
C LYS A 76 -26.12 -1.77 8.55
N CYS A 77 -24.85 -1.78 8.99
CA CYS A 77 -24.41 -2.43 10.24
C CYS A 77 -23.89 -1.43 11.29
N ARG A 78 -24.43 -0.20 11.29
CA ARG A 78 -23.88 0.93 12.06
C ARG A 78 -23.77 0.64 13.56
N ALA A 79 -24.82 0.05 14.13
CA ALA A 79 -24.90 -0.23 15.56
C ALA A 79 -23.83 -1.24 15.99
N GLU A 80 -23.68 -2.36 15.27
CA GLU A 80 -22.71 -3.39 15.60
C GLU A 80 -21.27 -2.93 15.40
N ILE A 81 -21.02 -2.10 14.38
CA ILE A 81 -19.70 -1.54 14.10
C ILE A 81 -19.30 -0.52 15.18
N ASP A 82 -20.18 0.43 15.50
CA ASP A 82 -19.86 1.48 16.47
C ASP A 82 -19.63 0.88 17.88
N GLU A 83 -20.42 -0.12 18.31
CA GLU A 83 -20.18 -0.86 19.57
C GLU A 83 -18.80 -1.54 19.62
N TYR A 84 -18.39 -2.18 18.52
CA TYR A 84 -17.09 -2.82 18.42
C TYR A 84 -15.94 -1.80 18.42
N VAL A 85 -16.11 -0.66 17.73
CA VAL A 85 -15.12 0.42 17.68
C VAL A 85 -14.94 1.05 19.05
N GLU A 86 -16.02 1.33 19.77
CA GLU A 86 -15.96 1.87 21.14
C GLU A 86 -15.20 0.94 22.09
N CYS A 87 -15.44 -0.37 21.98
CA CYS A 87 -14.72 -1.35 22.80
C CYS A 87 -13.23 -1.41 22.45
N SER A 88 -12.87 -1.32 21.16
CA SER A 88 -11.50 -1.52 20.69
C SER A 88 -10.58 -0.30 20.88
N VAL A 89 -11.12 0.93 20.83
CA VAL A 89 -10.34 2.18 20.97
C VAL A 89 -10.01 2.51 22.43
N GLY A 90 -10.80 2.03 23.40
CA GLY A 90 -10.74 2.49 24.79
C GLY A 90 -9.74 1.80 25.74
N ARG A 91 -9.14 0.65 25.40
CA ARG A 91 -8.29 -0.12 26.34
C ARG A 91 -7.06 -0.79 25.65
N LEU A 92 -5.99 -1.03 26.41
CA LEU A 92 -4.75 -1.68 25.93
C LEU A 92 -4.84 -3.21 25.82
N TRP A 93 -5.82 -3.85 26.48
CA TRP A 93 -6.07 -5.31 26.48
C TRP A 93 -7.45 -5.66 25.88
N THR A 94 -7.76 -5.10 24.72
CA THR A 94 -9.11 -5.09 24.12
C THR A 94 -9.47 -6.33 23.31
N ILE A 95 -8.49 -7.03 22.76
CA ILE A 95 -8.74 -8.06 21.74
C ILE A 95 -9.64 -9.20 22.26
N LEU A 96 -9.41 -9.66 23.49
CA LEU A 96 -10.20 -10.75 24.08
C LEU A 96 -11.58 -10.28 24.60
N LYS A 97 -11.67 -9.08 25.18
CA LYS A 97 -12.92 -8.56 25.74
C LYS A 97 -13.90 -8.09 24.66
N CYS A 98 -13.41 -7.63 23.52
CA CYS A 98 -14.24 -7.15 22.40
C CYS A 98 -14.56 -8.25 21.39
N LYS A 99 -14.15 -9.50 21.65
CA LYS A 99 -14.33 -10.63 20.72
C LYS A 99 -15.82 -10.90 20.42
N ASP A 100 -16.68 -10.81 21.42
CA ASP A 100 -18.12 -11.06 21.24
C ASP A 100 -18.77 -10.01 20.34
N LEU A 101 -18.33 -8.75 20.46
CA LEU A 101 -18.77 -7.64 19.59
C LEU A 101 -18.24 -7.80 18.17
N MET A 102 -17.01 -8.25 18.01
CA MET A 102 -16.44 -8.59 16.69
C MET A 102 -17.28 -9.65 15.98
N ILE A 103 -17.72 -10.69 16.70
CA ILE A 103 -18.55 -11.77 16.14
C ILE A 103 -19.91 -11.22 15.70
N LYS A 104 -20.54 -10.34 16.48
CA LYS A 104 -21.81 -9.69 16.10
C LYS A 104 -21.65 -8.84 14.85
N MET A 105 -20.61 -8.01 14.79
CA MET A 105 -20.28 -7.21 13.61
C MET A 105 -20.09 -8.09 12.38
N ARG A 106 -19.31 -9.18 12.50
CA ARG A 106 -19.04 -10.10 11.39
C ARG A 106 -20.31 -10.79 10.89
N LYS A 107 -21.20 -11.23 11.79
CA LYS A 107 -22.51 -11.79 11.43
C LYS A 107 -23.39 -10.81 10.68
N CYS A 108 -23.27 -9.50 10.96
CA CYS A 108 -23.99 -8.48 10.20
C CYS A 108 -23.39 -8.32 8.80
N LEU A 109 -22.06 -8.27 8.68
CA LEU A 109 -21.37 -8.16 7.40
C LEU A 109 -21.62 -9.37 6.48
N GLU A 110 -21.59 -10.59 7.02
CA GLU A 110 -21.82 -11.84 6.27
C GLU A 110 -23.20 -11.88 5.57
N LYS A 111 -24.20 -11.15 6.08
CA LYS A 111 -25.52 -11.03 5.43
C LYS A 111 -25.47 -10.24 4.12
N TYR A 112 -24.51 -9.33 4.00
CA TYR A 112 -24.37 -8.45 2.84
C TYR A 112 -23.20 -8.84 1.93
N GLU A 113 -22.34 -9.76 2.39
CA GLU A 113 -21.20 -10.31 1.64
C GLU A 113 -21.64 -11.30 0.54
N ASN A 114 -22.82 -11.92 0.68
CA ASN A 114 -23.37 -12.91 -0.27
C ASN A 114 -24.40 -12.35 -1.25
N LEU A 115 -24.36 -11.04 -1.56
CA LEU A 115 -25.15 -10.47 -2.65
C LEU A 115 -24.39 -10.65 -3.98
N GLU A 116 -24.24 -11.91 -4.39
CA GLU A 116 -23.93 -12.34 -5.77
C GLU A 116 -25.04 -13.25 -6.28
#